data_AF-A0A6D2HHC4-F1
#
_entry.id   AF-A0A6D2HHC4-F1
#
_cell.length_a   1.000
_cell.length_b   1.000
_cell.length_c   1.000
_cell.angle_alpha   90.00
_cell.angle_beta   90.00
_cell.angle_gamma   90.00
#
_symmetry.space_group_name_H-M   'P 1'
#
loop_
_entity.id
_entity.type
_entity.pdbx_description
1 polymer ?
#
loop_
_entity_poly.entity_id
_entity_poly.type
_entity_poly.pdbx_seq_one_letter_code
_entity_poly.pdbx_strand_id
1 'polypeptide(L)'
;MAYGEAFQTMSNDLKKEYRNAGFNFYYEEGDKFRRMASMLEDILLCTWELRQGQVANIVVLANILEELMVYVFVTMKSRGHNVVFARKRQSHEDDGSSCSLVGRLSESGITEWICPNLLDEILEDEAFGM
;
A
#
# COMPACT_ATOMS: atom_id res chain seq x y z
N MET A 1 -2.06 -7.43 4.66
CA MET A 1 -1.48 -7.02 5.96
C MET A 1 -1.60 -5.51 6.07
N ALA A 2 -1.71 -4.96 7.27
CA ALA A 2 -1.83 -3.52 7.51
C ALA A 2 -0.92 -3.06 8.66
N TYR A 3 -0.29 -1.90 8.54
CA TYR A 3 0.65 -1.34 9.52
C TYR A 3 0.29 0.09 9.86
N GLY A 4 0.25 0.42 11.14
CA GLY A 4 -0.18 1.74 11.59
C GLY A 4 -0.22 1.89 13.10
N GLU A 5 0.02 3.11 13.56
CA GLU A 5 -0.07 3.49 14.97
C GLU A 5 -1.53 3.43 15.47
N ALA A 6 -2.48 3.77 14.59
CA ALA A 6 -3.93 3.65 14.80
C ALA A 6 -4.34 2.29 15.39
N PHE A 7 -3.63 1.20 15.05
CA PHE A 7 -3.97 -0.14 15.54
C PHE A 7 -3.72 -0.33 17.04
N GLN A 8 -2.91 0.52 17.67
CA GLN A 8 -2.73 0.53 19.13
C GLN A 8 -4.03 0.90 19.82
N THR A 9 -4.61 2.03 19.40
CA THR A 9 -5.78 2.67 20.01
C THR A 9 -7.10 2.18 19.38
N MET A 10 -7.02 1.43 18.29
CA MET A 10 -8.18 0.83 17.62
C MET A 10 -9.06 0.02 18.58
N SER A 11 -10.37 0.26 18.50
CA SER A 11 -11.38 -0.42 19.31
C SER A 11 -11.39 -1.93 19.07
N ASN A 12 -11.84 -2.70 20.07
CA ASN A 12 -11.93 -4.16 19.95
C ASN A 12 -12.92 -4.60 18.86
N ASP A 13 -13.99 -3.83 18.65
CA ASP A 13 -14.97 -4.09 17.59
C ASP A 13 -14.32 -3.92 16.22
N LEU A 14 -13.56 -2.84 16.00
CA LEU A 14 -12.86 -2.63 14.73
C LEU A 14 -11.75 -3.66 14.52
N LYS A 15 -11.01 -4.06 15.58
CA LYS A 15 -10.07 -5.19 15.56
C LYS A 15 -10.73 -6.49 15.13
N LYS A 16 -11.97 -6.74 15.57
CA LYS A 16 -12.74 -7.92 15.19
C LYS A 16 -13.14 -7.88 13.72
N GLU A 17 -13.61 -6.74 13.23
CA GLU A 17 -13.99 -6.57 11.82
C GLU A 17 -12.78 -6.76 10.87
N TYR A 18 -11.62 -6.22 11.20
CA TYR A 18 -10.39 -6.46 10.42
C TYR A 18 -10.06 -7.96 10.32
N ARG A 19 -10.12 -8.69 11.43
CA ARG A 19 -9.87 -10.15 11.44
C ARG A 19 -10.94 -10.91 10.67
N ASN A 20 -12.21 -10.54 10.82
CA ASN A 20 -13.32 -11.16 10.08
C ASN A 20 -13.16 -10.96 8.57
N ALA A 21 -12.65 -9.81 8.16
CA ALA A 21 -12.31 -9.51 6.76
C ALA A 21 -11.00 -10.17 6.30
N GLY A 22 -10.32 -10.95 7.15
CA GLY A 22 -9.11 -11.69 6.82
C GLY A 22 -7.82 -10.84 6.86
N PHE A 23 -7.87 -9.63 7.42
CA PHE A 23 -6.68 -8.80 7.56
C PHE A 23 -5.91 -9.13 8.85
N ASN A 24 -4.63 -9.41 8.69
CA ASN A 24 -3.64 -9.23 9.75
C ASN A 24 -3.24 -7.76 9.83
N PHE A 25 -3.25 -7.19 11.02
CA PHE A 25 -2.81 -5.83 11.30
C PHE A 25 -1.77 -5.84 12.42
N TYR A 26 -0.78 -4.97 12.29
CA TYR A 26 0.33 -4.87 13.21
C TYR A 26 0.43 -3.43 13.70
N TYR A 27 0.42 -3.27 15.02
CA TYR A 27 0.86 -2.02 15.60
C TYR A 27 2.35 -1.88 15.31
N GLU A 28 2.69 -0.78 14.66
CA GLU A 28 4.07 -0.45 14.34
C GLU A 28 4.32 1.01 14.66
N GLU A 29 5.02 1.23 15.76
CA GLU A 29 5.50 2.55 16.18
C GLU A 29 6.67 2.95 15.27
N GLY A 30 6.49 3.99 14.47
CA GLY A 30 7.52 4.41 13.55
C GLY A 30 7.05 5.32 12.43
N ASP A 31 8.01 6.06 11.90
CA ASP A 31 7.78 6.91 10.75
C ASP A 31 7.27 6.13 9.53
N LYS A 32 6.82 6.87 8.52
CA LYS A 32 6.33 6.31 7.26
C LYS A 32 7.31 5.36 6.57
N PHE A 33 8.63 5.51 6.80
CA PHE A 33 9.65 4.69 6.16
C PHE A 33 9.73 3.31 6.82
N ARG A 34 9.62 3.23 8.14
CA ARG A 34 9.60 1.95 8.84
C ARG A 34 8.41 1.08 8.44
N ARG A 35 7.20 1.66 8.46
CA ARG A 35 5.97 0.97 8.03
C ARG A 35 6.03 0.50 6.57
N MET A 36 6.65 1.31 5.71
CA MET A 36 6.91 0.93 4.33
C MET A 36 7.90 -0.24 4.23
N ALA A 37 9.01 -0.21 5.00
CA ALA A 37 9.97 -1.31 4.99
C ALA A 37 9.33 -2.64 5.39
N SER A 38 8.49 -2.64 6.44
CA SER A 38 7.75 -3.83 6.89
C SER A 38 6.77 -4.35 5.83
N MET A 39 6.06 -3.44 5.15
CA MET A 39 5.20 -3.80 4.02
C MET A 39 5.98 -4.41 2.85
N LEU A 40 7.15 -3.85 2.52
CA LEU A 40 8.01 -4.36 1.46
C LEU A 40 8.60 -5.74 1.80
N GLU A 41 9.04 -5.92 3.05
CA GLU A 41 9.51 -7.21 3.55
C GLU A 41 8.43 -8.28 3.40
N ASP A 42 7.21 -7.97 3.81
CA ASP A 42 6.09 -8.90 3.71
C ASP A 42 5.69 -9.22 2.26
N ILE A 43 5.76 -8.25 1.34
CA ILE A 43 5.59 -8.51 -0.09
C ILE A 43 6.68 -9.46 -0.60
N LEU A 44 7.93 -9.25 -0.21
CA LEU A 44 9.06 -10.07 -0.63
C LEU A 44 8.96 -11.50 -0.08
N LEU A 45 8.65 -11.65 1.20
CA LEU A 45 8.49 -12.96 1.84
C LEU A 45 7.32 -13.73 1.23
N CYS A 46 6.15 -13.09 1.10
CA CYS A 46 4.97 -13.72 0.51
C CYS A 46 5.19 -14.16 -0.93
N THR A 47 5.97 -13.40 -1.72
CA THR A 47 6.26 -13.76 -3.11
C THR A 47 7.38 -14.78 -3.25
N TRP A 48 8.34 -14.81 -2.31
CA TRP A 48 9.43 -15.78 -2.28
C TRP A 48 8.95 -17.20 -1.97
N GLU A 49 7.94 -17.34 -1.10
CA GLU A 49 7.38 -18.63 -0.72
C GLU A 49 6.53 -19.30 -1.81
N LEU A 50 6.24 -18.57 -2.90
CA LEU A 50 5.47 -19.09 -4.02
C LEU A 50 6.27 -20.15 -4.79
N ARG A 51 5.61 -21.26 -5.10
CA ARG A 51 6.16 -22.28 -5.98
C ARG A 51 6.28 -21.75 -7.40
N GLN A 52 7.20 -22.33 -8.17
CA GLN A 52 7.40 -21.98 -9.58
C GLN A 52 6.07 -22.05 -10.35
N GLY A 53 5.71 -20.96 -11.04
CA GLY A 53 4.46 -20.83 -11.80
C GLY A 53 3.28 -20.27 -11.01
N GLN A 54 3.40 -20.03 -9.70
CA GLN A 54 2.37 -19.35 -8.92
C GLN A 54 2.50 -17.82 -9.07
N VAL A 55 1.35 -17.15 -9.20
CA VAL A 55 1.25 -15.70 -9.40
C VAL A 55 0.52 -15.09 -8.21
N ALA A 56 1.14 -14.09 -7.56
CA ALA A 56 0.47 -13.26 -6.56
C ALA A 56 -0.30 -12.11 -7.23
N ASN A 57 -1.42 -11.74 -6.61
CA ASN A 57 -2.10 -10.47 -6.85
C ASN A 57 -1.80 -9.55 -5.67
N ILE A 58 -1.00 -8.52 -5.90
CA ILE A 58 -0.50 -7.61 -4.89
C ILE A 58 -1.27 -6.31 -5.04
N VAL A 59 -2.00 -5.94 -3.99
CA VAL A 59 -2.72 -4.67 -3.90
C VAL A 59 -2.13 -3.90 -2.74
N VAL A 60 -1.63 -2.69 -3.02
CA VAL A 60 -1.07 -1.82 -1.99
C VAL A 60 -1.91 -0.57 -1.83
N LEU A 61 -2.38 -0.36 -0.60
CA LEU A 61 -3.10 0.81 -0.12
C LEU A 61 -2.16 1.56 0.83
N ALA A 62 -1.55 2.66 0.38
CA ALA A 62 -0.61 3.39 1.21
C ALA A 62 -0.59 4.88 0.90
N ASN A 63 -0.42 5.71 1.93
CA ASN A 63 -0.17 7.14 1.83
C ASN A 63 1.32 7.43 2.14
N ILE A 64 2.21 6.95 1.27
CA ILE A 64 3.68 7.01 1.46
C ILE A 64 4.39 7.49 0.19
N LEU A 65 5.67 7.85 0.32
CA LEU A 65 6.52 8.27 -0.80
C LEU A 65 6.64 7.16 -1.85
N GLU A 66 6.05 7.42 -3.01
CA GLU A 66 5.78 6.42 -4.04
C GLU A 66 7.04 5.89 -4.75
N GLU A 67 8.11 6.70 -4.81
CA GLU A 67 9.34 6.38 -5.57
C GLU A 67 10.00 5.06 -5.16
N LEU A 68 10.00 4.75 -3.86
CA LEU A 68 10.62 3.53 -3.33
C LEU A 68 9.73 2.29 -3.60
N MET A 69 8.41 2.48 -3.63
CA MET A 69 7.46 1.41 -3.91
C MET A 69 7.48 1.01 -5.40
N VAL A 70 7.68 1.98 -6.30
CA VAL A 70 7.74 1.71 -7.75
C VAL A 70 8.79 0.66 -8.08
N TYR A 71 10.00 0.75 -7.52
CA TYR A 71 11.06 -0.21 -7.82
C TYR A 71 10.66 -1.65 -7.46
N VAL A 72 10.04 -1.84 -6.29
CA VAL A 72 9.60 -3.16 -5.85
C VAL A 72 8.45 -3.66 -6.72
N PHE A 73 7.50 -2.81 -7.08
CA PHE A 73 6.38 -3.20 -7.94
C PHE A 73 6.82 -3.58 -9.35
N VAL A 74 7.76 -2.82 -9.93
CA VAL A 74 8.37 -3.18 -11.22
C VAL A 74 9.05 -4.54 -11.13
N THR A 75 9.76 -4.79 -10.03
CA THR A 75 10.41 -6.08 -9.78
C THR A 75 9.38 -7.22 -9.62
N MET A 76 8.28 -7.01 -8.90
CA MET A 76 7.22 -8.02 -8.76
C MET A 76 6.52 -8.28 -10.10
N LYS A 77 6.25 -7.22 -10.87
CA LYS A 77 5.63 -7.31 -12.19
C LYS A 77 6.50 -8.06 -13.17
N SER A 78 7.81 -7.81 -13.20
CA SER A 78 8.75 -8.52 -14.09
C SER A 78 8.90 -10.00 -13.73
N ARG A 79 8.64 -10.38 -12.48
CA ARG A 79 8.54 -11.78 -12.02
C ARG A 79 7.21 -12.45 -12.39
N GLY A 80 6.31 -11.73 -13.06
CA GLY A 80 5.02 -12.25 -13.51
C GLY A 80 3.89 -12.10 -12.49
N HIS A 81 4.08 -11.32 -11.42
CA HIS A 81 3.02 -11.03 -10.46
C HIS A 81 2.09 -9.91 -10.96
N ASN A 82 0.82 -9.96 -10.55
CA ASN A 82 -0.10 -8.87 -10.79
C ASN A 82 0.06 -7.85 -9.66
N VAL A 83 0.27 -6.59 -10.02
CA VAL A 83 0.45 -5.52 -9.05
C VAL A 83 -0.53 -4.41 -9.38
N VAL A 84 -1.26 -3.97 -8.35
CA VAL A 84 -2.15 -2.83 -8.39
C VAL A 84 -1.74 -1.85 -7.30
N PHE A 85 -1.44 -0.62 -7.69
CA PHE A 85 -1.16 0.45 -6.75
C PHE A 85 -2.40 1.32 -6.57
N ALA A 86 -2.88 1.43 -5.34
CA ALA A 86 -4.04 2.22 -5.02
C ALA A 86 -3.63 3.61 -4.54
N ARG A 87 -4.12 4.66 -5.20
CA ARG A 87 -3.72 6.05 -4.96
C ARG A 87 -4.92 6.93 -4.54
N LYS A 88 -4.66 7.96 -3.73
CA LYS A 88 -5.62 9.02 -3.39
C LYS A 88 -5.84 9.94 -4.60
N ARG A 89 -7.06 10.44 -4.80
CA ARG A 89 -7.44 11.24 -5.97
C ARG A 89 -6.71 12.60 -6.07
N GLN A 90 -6.36 13.20 -4.93
CA GLN A 90 -5.74 14.54 -4.85
C GLN A 90 -4.24 14.58 -5.19
N SER A 91 -3.53 13.46 -5.24
CA SER A 91 -2.10 13.45 -5.59
C SER A 91 -1.83 13.77 -7.07
N HIS A 92 -2.87 14.04 -7.85
CA HIS A 92 -2.77 14.39 -9.27
C HIS A 92 -2.41 15.87 -9.51
N GLU A 93 -2.60 16.73 -8.49
CA GLU A 93 -2.41 18.18 -8.62
C GLU A 93 -0.97 18.65 -8.33
N ASP A 94 -0.13 17.84 -7.66
CA ASP A 94 1.28 18.17 -7.37
C ASP A 94 2.28 17.64 -8.43
N ASP A 95 1.84 16.79 -9.36
CA ASP A 95 2.69 16.14 -10.38
C ASP A 95 2.84 16.97 -11.68
N GLY A 96 3.05 18.28 -11.55
CA GLY A 96 3.32 19.21 -12.66
C GLY A 96 4.68 19.03 -13.36
N SER A 97 5.34 17.88 -13.20
CA SER A 97 6.66 17.58 -13.76
C SER A 97 6.56 16.35 -14.67
N SER A 98 7.14 16.44 -15.86
CA SER A 98 7.14 15.39 -16.89
C SER A 98 7.90 14.10 -16.51
N CYS A 99 8.29 13.95 -15.25
CA CYS A 99 8.80 12.72 -14.63
C CYS A 99 7.80 12.17 -13.59
N SER A 100 6.50 12.29 -13.84
CA SER A 100 5.48 11.81 -12.89
C SER A 100 5.59 10.30 -12.70
N LEU A 101 5.46 9.86 -11.45
CA LEU A 101 5.46 8.45 -11.05
C LEU A 101 4.44 7.60 -11.82
N VAL A 102 3.36 8.24 -12.27
CA VAL A 102 2.33 7.71 -13.18
C VAL A 102 2.93 7.18 -14.48
N GLY A 103 3.86 7.92 -15.09
CA GLY A 103 4.57 7.48 -16.30
C GLY A 103 5.35 6.19 -16.06
N ARG A 104 6.07 6.11 -14.93
CA ARG A 104 6.92 4.95 -14.60
C ARG A 104 6.13 3.67 -14.31
N LEU A 105 4.98 3.78 -13.64
CA LEU A 105 4.11 2.64 -13.33
C LEU A 105 3.42 2.11 -14.60
N SER A 106 2.87 3.01 -15.41
CA SER A 106 2.19 2.66 -16.66
C SER A 106 3.13 2.06 -17.70
N GLU A 107 4.34 2.60 -17.87
CA GLU A 107 5.40 2.02 -18.72
C GLU A 107 5.77 0.58 -18.31
N SER A 108 5.63 0.27 -17.02
CA SER A 108 5.91 -1.05 -16.47
C SER A 108 4.69 -1.98 -16.51
N GLY A 109 3.56 -1.55 -17.07
CA GLY A 109 2.32 -2.33 -17.14
C GLY A 109 1.65 -2.56 -15.78
N ILE A 110 1.93 -1.71 -14.79
CA ILE A 110 1.29 -1.74 -13.48
C ILE A 110 0.00 -0.92 -13.57
N THR A 111 -1.11 -1.51 -13.13
CA THR A 111 -2.40 -0.82 -13.14
C THR A 111 -2.54 0.02 -11.88
N GLU A 112 -2.86 1.29 -12.06
CA GLU A 112 -3.23 2.17 -10.97
C GLU A 112 -4.73 2.05 -10.70
N TRP A 113 -5.10 2.03 -9.42
CA TRP A 113 -6.48 2.13 -9.00
C TRP A 113 -6.66 3.41 -8.18
N ILE A 114 -7.41 4.36 -8.72
CA ILE A 114 -7.77 5.57 -7.98
C ILE A 114 -8.84 5.15 -6.97
N CYS A 115 -8.49 5.13 -5.70
CA CYS A 115 -9.39 4.69 -4.65
C CYS A 115 -10.45 5.79 -4.41
N PRO A 116 -11.75 5.52 -4.61
CA PRO A 116 -12.79 6.52 -4.37
C PRO A 116 -13.00 6.69 -2.86
N ASN A 117 -12.72 7.91 -2.34
CA ASN A 117 -12.96 8.44 -0.98
C ASN A 117 -12.52 7.60 0.25
N LEU A 118 -12.10 6.33 0.10
CA LEU A 118 -11.81 5.41 1.20
C LEU A 118 -10.57 5.85 2.00
N LEU A 119 -9.59 6.45 1.33
CA LEU A 119 -8.37 6.98 1.98
C LEU A 119 -8.59 8.37 2.57
N ASP A 120 -9.59 9.11 2.09
CA ASP A 120 -9.89 10.47 2.55
C ASP A 120 -10.61 10.42 3.89
N GLU A 121 -11.60 9.55 4.04
CA GLU A 121 -12.39 9.45 5.28
C GLU A 121 -11.62 8.73 6.42
N ILE A 122 -10.74 7.77 6.11
CA ILE A 122 -10.05 6.96 7.15
C ILE A 122 -8.77 7.65 7.67
N LEU A 123 -8.10 8.48 6.86
CA LEU A 123 -6.83 9.13 7.24
C LEU A 123 -6.98 10.59 7.69
N GLU A 124 -8.07 11.27 7.32
CA GLU A 124 -8.32 12.66 7.76
C GLU A 124 -8.94 12.73 9.17
N ASP A 125 -9.54 11.65 9.67
CA ASP A 125 -10.07 11.58 11.04
C ASP A 125 -8.98 11.60 12.13
N GLU A 126 -7.70 11.31 11.78
CA GLU A 126 -6.57 11.49 12.70
C GLU A 126 -6.02 12.93 12.72
N ALA A 127 -6.45 13.80 11.79
CA ALA A 127 -5.99 15.19 11.73
C ALA A 127 -6.87 16.18 12.52
N PHE A 128 -8.07 15.77 12.95
CA PHE A 128 -9.01 16.64 13.72
C PHE A 128 -9.46 16.06 15.07
N GLY A 129 -8.69 15.11 15.60
CA GLY A 129 -8.92 14.48 16.90
C GLY A 129 -7.98 14.91 18.02
N MET A 130 -7.47 16.16 18.03
CA MET A 130 -6.98 16.87 19.23
C MET A 130 -6.77 18.36 18.96
#